data_AF-A0A2T7TJE1-F1
#
_entry.id   AF-A0A2T7TJE1-F1
#
_cell.length_a   1.000
_cell.length_b   1.000
_cell.length_c   1.000
_cell.angle_alpha   90.00
_cell.angle_beta   90.00
_cell.angle_gamma   90.00
#
_symmetry.space_group_name_H-M   'P 1'
#
loop_
_entity.id
_entity.type
_entity.pdbx_description
1 polymer ?
#
loop_
_entity_poly.entity_id
_entity_poly.type
_entity_poly.pdbx_seq_one_letter_code
_entity_poly.pdbx_strand_id
1 'polypeptide(L)'
;MNSQLRDRLAAEASDRAQSHPAFVDRALQDGMRVYRRHVVLAVTAAVACAVALIAMAALAPRLVWGSPAEERIVGLIIEPGAETVLLGGTVEFVAVAQLHDGSTRPVEGPIIWKSSDTGTAIIATSGQAKSVSPGITTISGSLDGQEELTGRAFLKVLRATVGPRVWWASLPP
;
A
#
# COMPACT_ATOMS: atom_id res chain seq x y z
N MET A 1 -63.71 -36.60 -5.10
CA MET A 1 -63.68 -36.53 -6.58
C MET A 1 -63.59 -37.96 -7.11
N ASN A 2 -64.64 -38.45 -7.79
CA ASN A 2 -64.82 -39.86 -8.17
C ASN A 2 -63.82 -40.27 -9.27
N SER A 3 -63.06 -41.36 -9.08
CA SER A 3 -62.07 -41.86 -10.05
C SER A 3 -62.71 -42.18 -11.40
N GLN A 4 -63.91 -42.73 -11.42
CA GLN A 4 -64.64 -43.02 -12.66
C GLN A 4 -64.95 -41.78 -13.50
N LEU A 5 -65.17 -40.63 -12.85
CA LEU A 5 -65.43 -39.36 -13.54
C LEU A 5 -64.14 -38.79 -14.15
N ARG A 6 -63.00 -38.96 -13.47
CA ARG A 6 -61.70 -38.56 -14.01
C ARG A 6 -61.33 -39.37 -15.24
N ASP A 7 -61.55 -40.69 -15.19
CA ASP A 7 -61.20 -41.58 -16.31
C ASP A 7 -62.08 -41.30 -17.53
N ARG A 8 -63.38 -41.03 -17.32
CA ARG A 8 -64.28 -40.62 -18.42
C ARG A 8 -63.88 -39.28 -19.03
N LEU A 9 -63.61 -38.28 -18.19
CA LEU A 9 -63.18 -36.96 -18.67
C LEU A 9 -61.84 -37.02 -19.41
N ALA A 10 -60.91 -37.87 -18.95
CA ALA A 10 -59.63 -38.09 -19.62
C ALA A 10 -59.79 -38.80 -20.97
N ALA A 11 -60.65 -39.82 -21.05
CA ALA A 11 -60.95 -40.53 -22.29
C ALA A 11 -61.63 -39.60 -23.32
N GLU A 12 -62.64 -38.83 -22.91
CA GLU A 12 -63.32 -37.87 -23.79
C GLU A 12 -62.39 -36.74 -24.24
N ALA A 13 -61.51 -36.25 -23.36
CA ALA A 13 -60.51 -35.26 -23.72
C ALA A 13 -59.48 -35.82 -24.73
N SER A 14 -59.10 -37.08 -24.60
CA SER A 14 -58.18 -37.75 -25.54
C SER A 14 -58.81 -37.92 -26.93
N ASP A 15 -60.05 -38.38 -27.00
CA ASP A 15 -60.81 -38.53 -28.25
C ASP A 15 -61.04 -37.18 -28.96
N ARG A 16 -61.39 -36.14 -28.19
CA ARG A 16 -61.54 -34.77 -28.70
C ARG A 16 -60.23 -34.18 -29.19
N ALA A 17 -59.10 -34.49 -28.54
CA ALA A 17 -57.77 -34.06 -28.97
C ALA A 17 -57.34 -34.72 -30.30
N GLN A 18 -57.69 -35.99 -30.52
CA GLN A 18 -57.40 -36.70 -31.76
C GLN A 18 -58.24 -36.21 -32.94
N SER A 19 -59.51 -35.88 -32.71
CA SER A 19 -60.41 -35.38 -33.75
C SER A 19 -60.18 -33.91 -34.14
N HIS A 20 -59.55 -33.11 -33.27
CA HIS A 20 -59.35 -31.66 -33.48
C HIS A 20 -57.90 -31.21 -33.25
N PRO A 21 -56.97 -31.53 -34.16
CA PRO A 21 -55.54 -31.25 -33.98
C PRO A 21 -55.22 -29.74 -33.88
N ALA A 22 -55.98 -28.88 -34.57
CA ALA A 22 -55.79 -27.43 -34.51
C ALA A 22 -56.14 -26.82 -33.14
N PHE A 23 -57.01 -27.47 -32.36
CA PHE A 23 -57.32 -27.03 -31.00
C PHE A 23 -56.15 -27.32 -30.05
N VAL A 24 -55.53 -28.49 -30.20
CA VAL A 24 -54.34 -28.87 -29.43
C VAL A 24 -53.17 -27.95 -29.73
N ASP A 25 -52.93 -27.63 -31.01
CA ASP A 25 -51.86 -26.71 -31.41
C ASP A 25 -52.05 -25.29 -30.82
N ARG A 26 -53.28 -24.75 -30.86
CA ARG A 26 -53.59 -23.46 -30.21
C ARG A 26 -53.40 -23.49 -28.70
N ALA A 27 -53.87 -24.55 -28.03
CA ALA A 27 -53.72 -24.71 -26.59
C ALA A 27 -52.24 -24.80 -26.17
N LEU A 28 -51.42 -25.52 -26.95
CA LEU A 28 -49.97 -25.59 -26.74
C LEU A 28 -49.31 -24.23 -26.98
N GLN A 29 -49.66 -23.53 -28.05
CA GLN A 29 -49.12 -22.20 -28.36
C GLN A 29 -49.46 -21.18 -27.26
N ASP A 30 -50.68 -21.19 -26.75
CA ASP A 30 -51.11 -20.28 -25.67
C ASP A 30 -50.41 -20.59 -24.34
N GLY A 31 -50.31 -21.88 -23.98
CA GLY A 31 -49.55 -22.32 -22.81
C GLY A 31 -48.07 -21.97 -22.89
N MET A 32 -47.45 -22.15 -24.06
CA MET A 32 -46.06 -21.79 -24.32
C MET A 32 -45.83 -20.27 -24.28
N ARG A 33 -46.78 -19.43 -24.70
CA ARG A 33 -46.67 -17.96 -24.56
C ARG A 33 -46.64 -17.53 -23.11
N VAL A 34 -47.53 -18.08 -22.28
CA VAL A 34 -47.57 -17.78 -20.84
C VAL A 34 -46.29 -18.26 -20.17
N TYR A 35 -45.86 -19.49 -20.44
CA TYR A 35 -44.60 -20.05 -19.92
C TYR A 35 -43.39 -19.22 -20.33
N ARG A 36 -43.26 -18.88 -21.62
CA ARG A 36 -42.17 -18.05 -22.14
C ARG A 36 -42.15 -16.66 -21.49
N ARG A 37 -43.29 -16.02 -21.28
CA ARG A 37 -43.35 -14.71 -20.61
C ARG A 37 -42.86 -14.79 -19.17
N HIS A 38 -43.30 -15.78 -18.40
CA HIS A 38 -42.86 -15.95 -17.02
C HIS A 38 -41.36 -16.32 -16.92
N VAL A 39 -40.86 -17.19 -17.80
CA VAL A 39 -39.44 -17.55 -17.85
C VAL A 39 -38.57 -16.37 -18.26
N VAL A 40 -38.95 -15.61 -19.30
CA VAL A 40 -38.18 -14.44 -19.75
C VAL A 40 -38.14 -13.36 -18.67
N LEU A 41 -39.26 -13.09 -17.98
CA LEU A 41 -39.29 -12.13 -16.86
C LEU A 41 -38.41 -12.59 -15.69
N ALA A 42 -38.45 -13.88 -15.34
CA ALA A 42 -37.62 -14.42 -14.26
C ALA A 42 -36.12 -14.35 -14.61
N VAL A 43 -35.74 -14.72 -15.83
CA VAL A 43 -34.34 -14.67 -16.30
C VAL A 43 -33.84 -13.23 -16.36
N THR A 44 -34.63 -12.30 -16.92
CA THR A 44 -34.23 -10.88 -16.98
C THR A 44 -34.09 -10.26 -15.58
N ALA A 45 -34.99 -10.57 -14.65
CA ALA A 45 -34.88 -10.13 -13.25
C ALA A 45 -33.62 -10.71 -12.57
N ALA A 46 -33.31 -11.98 -12.79
CA ALA A 46 -32.11 -12.63 -12.25
C ALA A 46 -30.82 -11.99 -12.80
N VAL A 47 -30.76 -11.73 -14.11
CA VAL A 47 -29.62 -11.05 -14.75
C VAL A 47 -29.46 -9.62 -14.22
N ALA A 48 -30.55 -8.86 -14.09
CA ALA A 48 -30.51 -7.50 -13.52
C ALA A 48 -30.00 -7.50 -12.06
N CYS A 49 -30.44 -8.48 -11.26
CA CYS A 49 -29.98 -8.63 -9.88
C CYS A 49 -28.49 -8.99 -9.81
N ALA A 50 -28.01 -9.90 -10.67
CA ALA A 50 -26.60 -10.26 -10.76
C ALA A 50 -25.72 -9.05 -11.16
N VAL A 51 -26.14 -8.26 -12.14
CA VAL A 51 -25.44 -7.02 -12.55
C VAL A 51 -25.40 -6.00 -11.41
N ALA A 52 -26.50 -5.82 -10.68
CA ALA A 52 -26.56 -4.91 -9.54
C ALA A 52 -25.62 -5.36 -8.40
N LEU A 53 -25.53 -6.67 -8.12
CA LEU A 53 -24.61 -7.23 -7.12
C LEU A 53 -23.14 -7.05 -7.53
N ILE A 54 -22.81 -7.27 -8.81
CA ILE A 54 -21.46 -7.07 -9.34
C ILE A 54 -21.07 -5.58 -9.27
N ALA A 55 -21.99 -4.67 -9.62
CA ALA A 55 -21.75 -3.24 -9.52
C ALA A 55 -21.54 -2.79 -8.07
N MET A 56 -22.33 -3.31 -7.13
CA MET A 56 -22.18 -3.02 -5.69
C MET A 56 -20.84 -3.54 -5.14
N ALA A 57 -20.39 -4.72 -5.59
CA ALA A 57 -19.09 -5.28 -5.23
C ALA A 57 -17.90 -4.53 -5.86
N ALA A 58 -18.06 -3.87 -7.01
CA ALA A 58 -17.02 -3.07 -7.65
C ALA A 58 -16.82 -1.68 -7.02
N LEU A 59 -17.83 -1.15 -6.31
CA LEU A 59 -17.79 0.15 -5.64
C LEU A 59 -17.36 0.05 -4.16
N ALA A 60 -17.50 -1.13 -3.53
CA ALA A 60 -17.24 -1.32 -2.11
C ALA A 60 -15.77 -1.47 -1.66
N PRO A 61 -14.75 -1.86 -2.47
CA PRO A 61 -13.43 -2.12 -1.89
C PRO A 61 -12.63 -0.85 -1.56
N ARG A 62 -13.10 0.34 -1.94
CA ARG A 62 -12.38 1.60 -1.69
C ARG A 62 -12.46 2.10 -0.25
N LEU A 63 -13.26 1.45 0.61
CA LEU A 63 -13.53 1.92 1.97
C LEU A 63 -13.14 0.93 3.08
N VAL A 64 -12.76 -0.31 2.75
CA VAL A 64 -12.45 -1.35 3.76
C VAL A 64 -10.97 -1.66 3.86
N TRP A 65 -10.22 -1.47 2.77
CA TRP A 65 -8.78 -1.29 2.84
C TRP A 65 -8.54 0.19 2.69
N GLY A 66 -7.90 0.81 3.69
CA GLY A 66 -7.35 2.14 3.50
C GLY A 66 -6.64 2.13 2.15
N SER A 67 -6.93 3.13 1.32
CA SER A 67 -6.08 3.43 0.17
C SER A 67 -4.63 3.25 0.64
N PRO A 68 -3.73 2.59 -0.11
CA PRO A 68 -2.32 2.67 0.25
C PRO A 68 -2.09 4.16 0.40
N ALA A 69 -1.84 4.61 1.64
CA ALA A 69 -1.61 6.01 1.93
C ALA A 69 -0.59 6.38 0.88
N GLU A 70 -0.96 7.28 -0.04
CA GLU A 70 -0.09 7.64 -1.15
C GLU A 70 1.27 7.85 -0.51
N GLU A 71 2.22 6.96 -0.81
CA GLU A 71 3.39 6.70 0.03
C GLU A 71 4.38 7.81 -0.22
N ARG A 72 3.92 9.00 0.11
CA ARG A 72 4.49 10.27 -0.25
C ARG A 72 5.29 10.67 0.95
N ILE A 73 6.60 10.62 0.74
CA ILE A 73 7.55 11.16 1.68
C ILE A 73 7.32 12.67 1.68
N VAL A 74 7.02 13.21 2.86
CA VAL A 74 6.79 14.66 3.06
C VAL A 74 8.00 15.35 3.65
N GLY A 75 8.98 14.58 4.14
CA GLY A 75 10.21 15.13 4.70
C GLY A 75 11.25 14.05 4.96
N LEU A 76 12.47 14.51 5.22
CA LEU A 76 13.61 13.66 5.55
C LEU A 76 14.28 14.14 6.84
N ILE A 77 14.48 13.22 7.77
CA ILE A 77 15.15 13.43 9.04
C ILE A 77 16.47 12.67 9.01
N ILE A 78 17.54 13.26 9.56
CA ILE A 78 18.84 12.59 9.70
C ILE A 78 19.07 12.30 11.17
N GLU A 79 19.36 11.05 11.48
CA GLU A 79 19.66 10.56 12.83
C GLU A 79 21.12 10.06 12.89
N PRO A 80 21.90 10.48 13.91
CA PRO A 80 21.57 11.48 14.92
C PRO A 80 21.47 12.89 14.31
N GLY A 81 20.56 13.72 14.83
CA GLY A 81 20.39 15.11 14.35
C GLY A 81 21.53 16.04 14.76
N ALA A 82 22.26 15.71 15.83
CA ALA A 82 23.48 16.39 16.22
C ALA A 82 24.40 15.43 16.98
N GLU A 83 25.68 15.39 16.63
CA GLU A 83 26.67 14.52 17.26
C GLU A 83 27.98 15.26 17.54
N THR A 84 28.71 14.84 18.57
CA THR A 84 30.05 15.37 18.89
C THR A 84 31.08 14.25 18.86
N VAL A 85 32.13 14.42 18.07
CA VAL A 85 33.19 13.42 17.86
C VAL A 85 34.57 14.03 18.12
N LEU A 86 35.52 13.22 18.58
CA LEU A 86 36.92 13.61 18.66
C LEU A 86 37.58 13.54 17.28
N LEU A 87 38.59 14.38 17.06
CA LEU A 87 39.42 14.35 15.85
C LEU A 87 39.93 12.93 15.54
N GLY A 88 39.67 12.48 14.31
CA GLY A 88 40.00 11.14 13.83
C GLY A 88 38.90 10.09 14.05
N GLY A 89 37.86 10.40 14.83
CA GLY A 89 36.71 9.53 15.04
C GLY A 89 35.72 9.53 13.87
N THR A 90 34.83 8.54 13.88
CA THR A 90 33.77 8.34 12.88
C THR A 90 32.39 8.31 13.52
N VAL A 91 31.38 8.78 12.79
CA VAL A 91 29.96 8.77 13.17
C VAL A 91 29.16 8.24 11.99
N GLU A 92 28.12 7.46 12.25
CA GLU A 92 27.18 7.01 11.23
C GLU A 92 25.91 7.85 11.28
N PHE A 93 25.46 8.32 10.12
CA PHE A 93 24.21 9.02 9.93
C PHE A 93 23.26 8.18 9.10
N VAL A 94 22.02 8.07 9.55
CA VAL A 94 20.94 7.34 8.90
C VAL A 94 19.84 8.33 8.51
N ALA A 95 19.28 8.17 7.33
CA ALA A 95 18.17 8.97 6.85
C ALA A 95 16.84 8.25 7.10
N VAL A 96 15.89 8.96 7.71
CA VAL A 96 14.55 8.48 8.05
C VAL A 96 13.53 9.34 7.29
N ALA A 97 12.70 8.70 6.48
CA ALA A 97 11.61 9.36 5.77
C ALA A 97 10.43 9.60 6.71
N GLN A 98 9.88 10.80 6.67
CA GLN A 98 8.60 11.13 7.26
C GLN A 98 7.51 11.01 6.20
N LEU A 99 6.47 10.24 6.50
CA LEU A 99 5.34 10.02 5.60
C LEU A 99 4.21 11.00 5.90
N HIS A 100 3.35 11.21 4.91
CA HIS A 100 2.18 12.09 5.04
C HIS A 100 1.22 11.69 6.16
N ASP A 101 1.17 10.42 6.53
CA ASP A 101 0.36 9.91 7.65
C ASP A 101 0.98 10.20 9.04
N GLY A 102 2.14 10.87 9.07
CA GLY A 102 2.89 11.18 10.28
C GLY A 102 3.79 10.04 10.78
N SER A 103 3.75 8.88 10.14
CA SER A 103 4.66 7.78 10.44
C SER A 103 6.07 8.05 9.90
N THR A 104 7.06 7.34 10.45
CA THR A 104 8.47 7.43 10.04
C THR A 104 8.99 6.05 9.69
N ARG A 105 9.85 5.99 8.67
CA ARG A 105 10.50 4.74 8.26
C ARG A 105 11.95 4.98 7.79
N PRO A 106 12.84 4.00 7.91
CA PRO A 106 14.16 4.08 7.30
C PRO A 106 14.04 4.20 5.78
N VAL A 107 14.94 4.98 5.17
CA VAL A 107 14.97 5.12 3.71
C VAL A 107 15.74 3.97 3.08
N GLU A 108 15.10 3.25 2.15
CA GLU A 108 15.73 2.17 1.37
C GLU A 108 16.33 2.65 0.03
N GLY A 109 16.06 3.90 -0.36
CA GLY A 109 16.59 4.54 -1.58
C GLY A 109 17.99 5.14 -1.41
N PRO A 110 18.68 5.48 -2.52
CA PRO A 110 20.00 6.07 -2.44
C PRO A 110 19.93 7.49 -1.84
N ILE A 111 20.68 7.70 -0.76
CA ILE A 111 20.84 9.02 -0.15
C ILE A 111 22.11 9.68 -0.69
N ILE A 112 21.96 10.90 -1.20
CA ILE A 112 23.07 11.75 -1.59
C ILE A 112 23.51 12.53 -0.35
N TRP A 113 24.64 12.11 0.23
CA TRP A 113 25.24 12.75 1.40
C TRP A 113 26.21 13.88 1.01
N LYS A 114 26.20 14.96 1.78
CA LYS A 114 27.10 16.10 1.60
C LYS A 114 27.44 16.75 2.94
N SER A 115 28.72 17.09 3.12
CA SER A 115 29.20 17.92 4.23
C SER A 115 29.31 19.38 3.76
N SER A 116 28.94 20.34 4.61
CA SER A 116 29.12 21.76 4.34
C SER A 116 30.59 22.17 4.32
N ASP A 117 31.43 21.45 5.07
CA ASP A 117 32.87 21.67 5.13
C ASP A 117 33.61 20.32 5.20
N THR A 118 34.19 19.93 4.06
CA THR A 118 35.00 18.72 3.92
C THR A 118 36.36 18.82 4.59
N GLY A 119 36.82 20.03 4.93
CA GLY A 119 38.00 20.25 5.77
C GLY A 119 37.75 19.88 7.23
N THR A 120 36.51 20.01 7.71
CA THR A 120 36.09 19.62 9.07
C THR A 120 35.68 18.15 9.14
N ALA A 121 34.80 17.67 8.24
CA ALA A 121 34.44 16.26 8.16
C ALA A 121 34.04 15.82 6.75
N ILE A 122 34.40 14.60 6.38
CA ILE A 122 34.08 13.97 5.09
C ILE A 122 33.04 12.88 5.34
N ILE A 123 31.98 12.84 4.56
CA ILE A 123 30.93 11.80 4.63
C ILE A 123 30.97 10.89 3.39
N ALA A 124 30.92 9.58 3.63
CA ALA A 124 30.83 8.57 2.59
C ALA A 124 29.39 8.40 2.10
N THR A 125 29.21 7.76 0.94
CA THR A 125 27.89 7.43 0.39
C THR A 125 27.07 6.49 1.28
N SER A 126 27.73 5.74 2.16
CA SER A 126 27.09 4.90 3.17
C SER A 126 26.50 5.67 4.36
N GLY A 127 26.69 6.99 4.44
CA GLY A 127 26.28 7.80 5.59
C GLY A 127 27.31 7.86 6.73
N GLN A 128 28.47 7.21 6.59
CA GLN A 128 29.55 7.30 7.58
C GLN A 128 30.36 8.58 7.40
N ALA A 129 30.35 9.44 8.41
CA ALA A 129 31.17 10.65 8.49
C ALA A 129 32.47 10.39 9.26
N LYS A 130 33.58 10.87 8.72
CA LYS A 130 34.91 10.87 9.34
C LYS A 130 35.36 12.29 9.62
N SER A 131 35.80 12.54 10.85
CA SER A 131 36.33 13.83 11.26
C SER A 131 37.76 14.05 10.74
N VAL A 132 38.02 15.26 10.23
CA VAL A 132 39.29 15.65 9.58
C VAL A 132 39.95 16.80 10.30
N SER A 133 39.19 17.79 10.78
CA SER A 133 39.71 18.87 11.62
C SER A 133 38.68 19.34 12.65
N PRO A 134 39.13 19.95 13.77
CA PRO A 134 38.22 20.48 14.79
C PRO A 134 37.40 21.64 14.24
N GLY A 135 36.09 21.62 14.48
CA GLY A 135 35.17 22.59 13.91
C GLY A 135 33.72 22.14 14.08
N ILE A 136 32.80 22.86 13.44
CA ILE A 136 31.39 22.48 13.34
C ILE A 136 31.07 22.43 11.86
N THR A 137 30.50 21.31 11.40
CA THR A 137 30.03 21.15 10.03
C THR A 137 28.59 20.64 10.03
N THR A 138 27.87 20.94 8.96
CA THR A 138 26.52 20.43 8.72
C THR A 138 26.62 19.27 7.75
N ILE A 139 26.03 18.15 8.13
CA ILE A 139 25.82 16.99 7.28
C ILE A 139 24.41 17.09 6.70
N SER A 140 24.30 16.94 5.39
CA SER A 140 23.03 16.94 4.67
C SER A 140 22.89 15.65 3.87
N GLY A 141 21.67 15.16 3.77
CA GLY A 141 21.29 13.98 3.02
C GLY A 141 20.05 14.32 2.22
N SER A 142 20.03 13.96 0.95
CA SER A 142 18.89 14.16 0.05
C SER A 142 18.51 12.83 -0.60
N LEU A 143 17.22 12.52 -0.59
CA LEU A 143 16.69 11.35 -1.27
C LEU A 143 16.60 11.60 -2.77
N ASP A 144 17.27 10.77 -3.57
CA ASP A 144 17.32 10.88 -5.04
C ASP A 144 17.76 12.27 -5.57
N GLY A 145 18.43 13.07 -4.75
CA GLY A 145 18.84 14.43 -5.11
C GLY A 145 17.71 15.47 -5.13
N GLN A 146 16.54 15.13 -4.59
CA GLN A 146 15.43 16.07 -4.45
C GLN A 146 15.70 17.08 -3.34
N GLU A 147 15.69 18.37 -3.67
CA GLU A 147 15.92 19.44 -2.69
C GLU A 147 14.83 19.49 -1.61
N GLU A 148 13.58 19.17 -1.97
CA GLU A 148 12.43 19.12 -1.05
C GLU A 148 12.59 18.02 0.01
N LEU A 149 13.29 16.94 -0.32
CA LEU A 149 13.53 15.80 0.58
C LEU A 149 14.96 15.82 1.12
N THR A 150 15.34 16.97 1.70
CA THR A 150 16.67 17.16 2.31
C THR A 150 16.58 17.22 3.83
N GLY A 151 17.28 16.31 4.49
CA GLY A 151 17.49 16.34 5.95
C GLY A 151 18.82 17.01 6.29
N ARG A 152 18.97 17.45 7.55
CA ARG A 152 20.22 18.05 8.06
C ARG A 152 20.55 17.53 9.45
N ALA A 153 21.84 17.36 9.71
CA ALA A 153 22.41 17.05 11.01
C ALA A 153 23.66 17.89 11.29
N PHE A 154 23.97 18.12 12.56
CA PHE A 154 25.16 18.86 12.98
C PHE A 154 26.25 17.91 13.47
N LEU A 155 27.48 18.12 13.04
CA LEU A 155 28.64 17.39 13.55
C LEU A 155 29.64 18.37 14.15
N LYS A 156 29.92 18.21 15.44
CA LYS A 156 30.94 18.97 16.16
C LYS A 156 32.19 18.11 16.34
N VAL A 157 33.33 18.59 15.84
CA VAL A 157 34.62 17.91 15.98
C VAL A 157 35.45 18.62 17.04
N LEU A 158 35.85 17.89 18.09
CA LEU A 158 36.71 18.39 19.15
C LEU A 158 38.17 18.00 18.91
N ARG A 159 39.10 18.77 19.47
CA ARG A 159 40.52 18.38 19.52
C ARG A 159 40.69 17.20 20.46
N ALA A 160 41.53 16.24 20.08
CA ALA A 160 42.04 15.26 21.02
C ALA A 160 43.02 15.95 21.97
N THR A 161 42.61 16.21 23.21
CA THR A 161 43.55 16.63 24.24
C THR A 161 44.31 15.39 24.70
N VAL A 162 45.57 15.24 24.26
CA VAL A 162 46.48 14.25 24.87
C VAL A 162 46.72 14.72 26.30
N GLY A 163 46.18 13.99 27.28
CA GLY A 163 46.48 14.26 28.70
C GLY A 163 47.99 14.23 28.94
N PRO A 164 48.52 15.03 29.88
CA PRO A 164 49.96 15.08 30.12
C PRO A 164 50.48 13.68 30.42
N ARG A 165 51.43 13.19 29.61
CA ARG A 165 52.19 11.98 29.92
C ARG A 165 52.91 12.23 31.25
N VAL A 166 52.48 11.54 32.29
CA VAL A 166 53.07 11.64 33.63
C VAL A 166 54.40 10.90 33.62
N TRP A 167 55.49 11.59 33.25
CA TRP A 167 56.83 11.03 33.13
C TRP A 167 57.59 10.88 34.45
N TRP A 168 57.02 11.25 35.59
CA TRP A 168 57.77 11.32 36.86
C TRP A 168 57.71 10.06 37.74
N ALA A 169 57.01 9.01 37.35
CA ALA A 169 56.76 7.85 38.22
C ALA A 169 57.92 6.84 38.36
N SER A 170 59.17 7.19 38.07
CA SER A 170 60.30 6.26 38.27
C SER A 170 61.56 6.98 38.75
N LEU A 171 61.59 7.31 40.04
CA LEU A 171 62.83 7.47 40.80
C LEU A 171 63.03 6.20 41.64
N PRO A 172 64.01 5.34 41.32
CA PRO A 172 64.38 4.26 42.23
C PRO A 172 65.08 4.82 43.49
N PRO A 173 64.96 4.14 44.64
CA PRO A 173 65.57 4.53 45.91
C PRO A 173 67.10 4.41 45.90
#